data_AF-A0A838W802-F1
#
_entry.id   AF-A0A838W802-F1
#
_cell.length_a   1.000
_cell.length_b   1.000
_cell.length_c   1.000
_cell.angle_alpha   90.00
_cell.angle_beta   90.00
_cell.angle_gamma   90.00
#
_symmetry.space_group_name_H-M   'P 1'
#
loop_
_entity.id
_entity.type
_entity.pdbx_description
1 polymer ?
#
loop_
_entity_poly.entity_id
_entity_poly.type
_entity_poly.pdbx_seq_one_letter_code
_entity_poly.pdbx_strand_id
1 'polypeptide(L)' 'MKTYSVKAGEIERRWFVVDAEGQVLGRLSSEIARILRGKHKPMYTPHL' A
#
# COMPACT_ATOMS: atom_id res chain seq x y z
N MET A 1 1.72 -18.81 19.79
CA MET A 1 1.14 -18.59 18.44
C MET A 1 2.10 -17.72 17.64
N LYS A 2 2.38 -18.03 16.36
CA LYS A 2 3.24 -17.20 15.51
C LYS A 2 2.38 -16.18 14.76
N THR A 3 2.85 -14.95 14.63
CA THR A 3 2.21 -13.92 13.80
C THR A 3 2.34 -14.32 12.33
N TYR A 4 1.28 -14.05 11.56
CA TYR A 4 1.30 -14.30 10.12
C TYR A 4 2.24 -13.32 9.42
N SER A 5 3.09 -13.85 8.53
CA SER A 5 3.89 -13.08 7.58
C SER A 5 3.53 -13.53 6.17
N VAL A 6 3.24 -12.59 5.28
CA VAL A 6 2.92 -12.89 3.87
C VAL A 6 4.10 -13.58 3.20
N LYS A 7 3.84 -14.52 2.30
CA LYS A 7 4.90 -15.06 1.42
C LYS A 7 4.96 -14.24 0.14
N ALA A 8 6.16 -14.05 -0.42
CA ALA A 8 6.36 -13.24 -1.63
C ALA A 8 5.48 -13.68 -2.82
N GLY A 9 5.25 -15.00 -2.98
CA GLY A 9 4.39 -15.55 -4.04
C GLY A 9 2.89 -15.30 -3.87
N GLU A 10 2.45 -14.88 -2.69
CA GLU A 10 1.04 -14.58 -2.38
C GLU A 10 0.75 -13.06 -2.49
N ILE A 11 1.77 -12.25 -2.83
CA ILE A 11 1.61 -10.79 -2.95
C ILE A 11 0.91 -10.45 -4.26
N GLU A 12 -0.38 -10.13 -4.18
CA GLU A 12 -1.12 -9.55 -5.30
C GLU A 12 -0.87 -8.03 -5.39
N ARG A 13 -0.29 -7.58 -6.51
CA ARG A 13 -0.16 -6.16 -6.84
C ARG A 13 -1.20 -5.78 -7.90
N ARG A 14 -1.87 -4.66 -7.68
CA ARG A 14 -2.86 -4.10 -8.60
C ARG A 14 -2.36 -2.75 -9.11
N TRP A 15 -2.68 -2.45 -10.35
CA TRP A 15 -2.43 -1.13 -10.93
C TRP A 15 -3.54 -0.17 -10.52
N PHE A 16 -3.15 1.09 -10.32
CA PHE A 16 -4.05 2.18 -9.99
C PHE A 16 -3.73 3.36 -10.89
N VAL A 17 -4.78 4.09 -11.30
CA VAL A 17 -4.68 5.39 -11.94
C VAL A 17 -5.27 6.40 -10.95
N VAL A 18 -4.55 7.49 -10.73
CA VAL A 18 -4.95 8.51 -9.75
C VAL A 18 -5.04 9.85 -10.47
N ASP A 19 -6.21 10.48 -10.38
CA ASP A 19 -6.39 11.86 -10.79
C ASP A 19 -5.95 12.79 -9.66
N ALA A 20 -5.09 13.75 -9.99
CA ALA A 20 -4.49 14.68 -9.04
C ALA A 20 -5.10 16.09 -9.13
N GLU A 21 -6.04 16.34 -10.05
CA GLU A 21 -6.62 17.67 -10.23
C GLU A 21 -7.33 18.15 -8.96
N GLY A 22 -7.04 19.39 -8.55
CA GLY A 22 -7.60 20.01 -7.34
C GLY A 22 -7.10 19.43 -6.00
N GLN A 23 -6.17 18.47 -6.00
CA GLN A 23 -5.68 17.85 -4.77
C GLN A 23 -4.49 18.59 -4.15
N VAL A 24 -4.46 18.63 -2.82
CA VAL A 24 -3.29 19.15 -2.08
C VAL A 24 -2.17 18.12 -2.14
N LEU A 25 -1.05 18.48 -2.78
CA LEU A 25 0.10 17.61 -3.03
C LEU A 25 0.50 16.75 -1.82
N GLY A 26 0.70 17.36 -0.65
CA GLY A 26 1.15 16.62 0.54
C GLY A 26 0.15 15.56 1.02
N ARG A 27 -1.16 15.84 0.92
CA ARG A 27 -2.21 14.89 1.31
C ARG A 27 -2.29 13.73 0.33
N LEU A 28 -2.29 14.06 -0.96
CA LEU A 28 -2.31 13.07 -2.04
C LEU A 28 -1.10 12.13 -1.96
N SER A 29 0.11 12.69 -1.88
CA SER A 29 1.35 11.92 -1.82
C SER A 29 1.40 11.01 -0.59
N SER A 30 0.88 11.46 0.55
CA SER A 30 0.83 10.66 1.78
C SER A 30 -0.06 9.42 1.62
N GLU A 31 -1.22 9.57 0.98
CA GLU A 31 -2.12 8.46 0.70
C GLU A 31 -1.54 7.49 -0.33
N ILE A 32 -0.95 8.02 -1.41
CA ILE A 32 -0.26 7.18 -2.41
C ILE A 32 0.85 6.36 -1.75
N ALA A 33 1.67 6.98 -0.89
CA ALA A 33 2.71 6.27 -0.16
C ALA A 33 2.15 5.16 0.75
N ARG A 34 1.00 5.39 1.41
CA ARG A 34 0.30 4.38 2.22
C ARG A 34 -0.18 3.20 1.37
N ILE A 35 -0.67 3.45 0.15
CA ILE A 35 -1.11 2.43 -0.80
C ILE A 35 0.08 1.63 -1.33
N LEU A 36 1.13 2.30 -1.82
CA LEU A 36 2.33 1.66 -2.38
C LEU A 36 3.05 0.77 -1.36
N ARG A 37 3.14 1.21 -0.10
CA ARG A 37 3.69 0.39 0.99
C ARG A 37 2.79 -0.78 1.40
N GLY A 38 1.57 -0.87 0.89
CA GLY A 38 0.61 -1.91 1.28
C GLY A 38 0.06 -1.75 2.70
N LYS A 39 0.30 -0.63 3.40
CA LYS A 39 -0.17 -0.39 4.78
C LYS A 39 -1.70 -0.38 4.92
N HIS A 40 -2.42 -0.26 3.82
CA HIS A 40 -3.87 -0.37 3.75
C HIS A 40 -4.38 -1.82 3.77
N LYS A 41 -3.51 -2.81 3.53
CA LYS A 41 -3.88 -4.22 3.52
C LYS A 41 -3.74 -4.81 4.93
N PRO A 42 -4.67 -5.66 5.38
CA PRO A 42 -4.57 -6.31 6.70
C PRO A 42 -3.36 -7.25 6.79
N MET A 43 -2.85 -7.70 5.65
CA MET A 43 -1.69 -8.59 5.54
C MET A 43 -0.35 -7.84 5.48
N TYR A 44 -0.32 -6.55 5.83
CA TYR A 44 0.89 -5.74 5.77
C TYR A 44 2.02 -6.36 6.60
N THR A 45 3.14 -6.61 5.93
CA THR A 45 4.35 -7.17 6.54
C THR A 45 5.50 -6.20 6.29
N PRO A 46 6.07 -5.54 7.32
CA PRO A 46 6.98 -4.40 7.14
C PRO A 46 8.28 -4.65 6.34
N HIS A 47 8.72 -5.91 6.24
CA HIS A 47 9.99 -6.30 5.61
C HIS A 47 9.81 -6.89 4.21
N LEU A 48 8.60 -6.81 3.65
CA LEU A 48 8.24 -7.31 2.32
C LEU A 48 7.74 -6.20 1.40
#